data_AF-A0A4Q4CY28-F1
#
_entry.id   AF-A0A4Q4CY28-F1
#
_cell.length_a   1.000
_cell.length_b   1.000
_cell.length_c   1.000
_cell.angle_alpha   90.00
_cell.angle_beta   90.00
_cell.angle_gamma   90.00
#
_symmetry.space_group_name_H-M   'P 1'
#
loop_
_entity.id
_entity.type
_entity.pdbx_description
1 polymer ?
#
loop_
_entity_poly.entity_id
_entity_poly.type
_entity_poly.pdbx_seq_one_letter_code
_entity_poly.pdbx_strand_id
1 'polypeptide(L)'
;AHPSLPDLQGFGRREMAMGREELAACLIYQIGALSGFLAAEGMPLNHIKPHGALYGMAARQAHVAEAICDAADVFRVPIFGLPGTLHETIYPARGHRYVAEYYADLDYTDAGGVIITREHAPVDPTEAAARCRRAIAEGRGTSINGADIIVGRDSICIHSDTPNAVAVAEAVRAAIATART
;
A
#
# COMPACT_ATOMS: atom_id res chain seq x y z
N ALA A 1 -1.89 -10.63 -2.11
CA ALA A 1 -2.98 -10.32 -3.05
C ALA A 1 -3.03 -8.81 -3.24
N HIS A 2 -3.25 -8.37 -4.49
CA HIS A 2 -3.36 -6.95 -4.82
C HIS A 2 -4.74 -6.64 -5.45
N PRO A 3 -5.86 -6.82 -4.70
CA PRO A 3 -7.19 -6.71 -5.27
C PRO A 3 -7.57 -5.25 -5.58
N SER A 4 -8.39 -5.05 -6.60
CA SER A 4 -8.85 -3.73 -7.07
C SER A 4 -10.38 -3.66 -7.13
N LEU A 5 -10.89 -2.46 -7.44
CA LEU A 5 -12.24 -2.30 -7.98
C LEU A 5 -12.35 -3.03 -9.33
N PRO A 6 -13.54 -3.49 -9.74
CA PRO A 6 -13.77 -4.22 -11.00
C PRO A 6 -13.77 -3.27 -12.21
N ASP A 7 -12.67 -2.57 -12.40
CA ASP A 7 -12.47 -1.58 -13.46
C ASP A 7 -11.23 -1.91 -14.28
N LEU A 8 -11.37 -2.87 -15.20
CA LEU A 8 -10.27 -3.29 -16.06
C LEU A 8 -9.75 -2.14 -16.93
N GLN A 9 -10.67 -1.37 -17.55
CA GLN A 9 -10.30 -0.29 -18.49
C GLN A 9 -9.63 0.89 -17.81
N GLY A 10 -10.02 1.22 -16.57
CA GLY A 10 -9.37 2.26 -15.77
C GLY A 10 -8.24 1.74 -14.89
N PHE A 11 -7.83 0.47 -15.06
CA PHE A 11 -6.78 -0.18 -14.27
C PHE A 11 -7.04 -0.10 -12.76
N GLY A 12 -8.31 -0.17 -12.34
CA GLY A 12 -8.68 -0.03 -10.92
C GLY A 12 -8.36 1.34 -10.30
N ARG A 13 -8.10 2.38 -11.11
CA ARG A 13 -7.73 3.74 -10.65
C ARG A 13 -8.88 4.74 -10.69
N ARG A 14 -10.13 4.29 -10.93
CA ARG A 14 -11.33 5.13 -10.85
C ARG A 14 -12.19 4.68 -9.68
N GLU A 15 -12.69 5.63 -8.91
CA GLU A 15 -13.59 5.32 -7.80
C GLU A 15 -14.93 4.82 -8.33
N MET A 16 -15.46 3.80 -7.66
CA MET A 16 -16.75 3.18 -7.98
C MET A 16 -17.55 3.08 -6.71
N ALA A 17 -18.78 3.59 -6.73
CA ALA A 17 -19.71 3.40 -5.62
C ALA A 17 -20.16 1.92 -5.63
N MET A 18 -19.82 1.19 -4.58
CA MET A 18 -20.19 -0.22 -4.38
C MET A 18 -20.66 -0.41 -2.94
N GLY A 19 -21.63 -1.29 -2.74
CA GLY A 19 -22.06 -1.66 -1.39
C GLY A 19 -20.94 -2.41 -0.64
N ARG A 20 -20.93 -2.35 0.70
CA ARG A 20 -19.94 -3.06 1.53
C ARG A 20 -19.90 -4.57 1.23
N GLU A 21 -21.07 -5.21 1.19
CA GLU A 21 -21.20 -6.65 0.94
C GLU A 21 -20.78 -7.03 -0.48
N GLU A 22 -21.20 -6.25 -1.47
CA GLU A 22 -20.83 -6.42 -2.88
C GLU A 22 -19.32 -6.30 -3.06
N LEU A 23 -18.71 -5.26 -2.48
CA LEU A 23 -17.28 -5.04 -2.51
C LEU A 23 -16.54 -6.20 -1.83
N ALA A 24 -16.95 -6.61 -0.63
CA ALA A 24 -16.34 -7.73 0.08
C ALA A 24 -16.38 -9.03 -0.78
N ALA A 25 -17.50 -9.32 -1.43
CA ALA A 25 -17.62 -10.47 -2.33
C ALA A 25 -16.66 -10.38 -3.53
N CYS A 26 -16.54 -9.20 -4.15
CA CYS A 26 -15.56 -8.96 -5.22
C CYS A 26 -14.11 -9.16 -4.77
N LEU A 27 -13.78 -8.73 -3.54
CA LEU A 27 -12.43 -8.89 -2.99
C LEU A 27 -12.16 -10.37 -2.65
N ILE A 28 -13.11 -11.07 -2.04
CA ILE A 28 -13.01 -12.51 -1.76
C ILE A 28 -12.78 -13.29 -3.06
N TYR A 29 -13.52 -12.96 -4.12
CA TYR A 29 -13.35 -13.59 -5.42
C TYR A 29 -11.92 -13.43 -5.96
N GLN A 30 -11.40 -12.19 -5.96
CA GLN A 30 -10.04 -11.90 -6.45
C GLN A 30 -8.95 -12.58 -5.62
N ILE A 31 -9.07 -12.51 -4.28
CA ILE A 31 -8.09 -13.12 -3.38
C ILE A 31 -8.16 -14.64 -3.45
N GLY A 32 -9.36 -15.21 -3.56
CA GLY A 32 -9.59 -16.65 -3.75
C GLY A 32 -9.00 -17.17 -5.06
N ALA A 33 -9.17 -16.43 -6.16
CA ALA A 33 -8.56 -16.76 -7.44
C ALA A 33 -7.03 -16.85 -7.34
N LEU A 34 -6.38 -15.86 -6.73
CA LEU A 34 -4.92 -15.92 -6.48
C LEU A 34 -4.56 -17.08 -5.53
N SER A 35 -5.35 -17.32 -4.50
CA SER A 35 -5.10 -18.39 -3.52
C SER A 35 -5.12 -19.77 -4.17
N GLY A 36 -5.95 -19.99 -5.21
CA GLY A 36 -5.94 -21.21 -6.00
C GLY A 36 -4.61 -21.46 -6.72
N PHE A 37 -4.02 -20.43 -7.33
CA PHE A 37 -2.68 -20.52 -7.94
C PHE A 37 -1.59 -20.76 -6.90
N LEU A 38 -1.65 -20.05 -5.77
CA LEU A 38 -0.67 -20.25 -4.68
C LEU A 38 -0.73 -21.68 -4.15
N ALA A 39 -1.92 -22.26 -4.00
CA ALA A 39 -2.07 -23.66 -3.59
C ALA A 39 -1.47 -24.65 -4.60
N ALA A 40 -1.65 -24.40 -5.90
CA ALA A 40 -1.05 -25.23 -6.96
C ALA A 40 0.49 -25.23 -6.92
N GLU A 41 1.09 -24.12 -6.51
CA GLU A 41 2.54 -23.95 -6.35
C GLU A 41 3.06 -24.26 -4.93
N GLY A 42 2.19 -24.74 -4.02
CA GLY A 42 2.58 -25.03 -2.63
C GLY A 42 2.99 -23.79 -1.81
N MET A 43 2.49 -22.61 -2.17
CA MET A 43 2.80 -21.33 -1.53
C MET A 43 1.63 -20.83 -0.68
N PRO A 44 1.90 -20.15 0.45
CA PRO A 44 0.86 -19.46 1.22
C PRO A 44 0.63 -18.03 0.72
N LEU A 45 -0.60 -17.53 0.87
CA LEU A 45 -0.89 -16.10 0.73
C LEU A 45 -0.17 -15.34 1.85
N ASN A 46 0.59 -14.30 1.50
CA ASN A 46 1.39 -13.56 2.47
C ASN A 46 0.66 -12.35 3.07
N HIS A 47 -0.06 -11.57 2.26
CA HIS A 47 -0.71 -10.31 2.67
C HIS A 47 -1.80 -9.88 1.69
N ILE A 48 -2.58 -8.86 2.06
CA ILE A 48 -3.49 -8.11 1.20
C ILE A 48 -3.03 -6.65 1.15
N LYS A 49 -2.86 -6.11 -0.06
CA LYS A 49 -2.63 -4.69 -0.31
C LYS A 49 -3.67 -4.22 -1.33
N PRO A 50 -4.66 -3.39 -0.97
CA PRO A 50 -5.61 -2.86 -1.94
C PRO A 50 -4.91 -2.09 -3.08
N HIS A 51 -5.47 -2.14 -4.28
CA HIS A 51 -4.93 -1.47 -5.46
C HIS A 51 -5.62 -0.13 -5.75
N GLY A 52 -4.84 0.85 -6.21
CA GLY A 52 -5.36 2.05 -6.87
C GLY A 52 -6.44 2.79 -6.07
N ALA A 53 -7.58 3.03 -6.72
CA ALA A 53 -8.69 3.77 -6.12
C ALA A 53 -9.26 3.06 -4.87
N LEU A 54 -9.25 1.73 -4.81
CA LEU A 54 -9.71 0.98 -3.63
C LEU A 54 -8.90 1.36 -2.39
N TYR A 55 -7.58 1.48 -2.54
CA TYR A 55 -6.67 1.85 -1.44
C TYR A 55 -6.96 3.28 -0.93
N GLY A 56 -7.11 4.24 -1.86
CA GLY A 56 -7.43 5.61 -1.50
C GLY A 56 -8.84 5.78 -0.91
N MET A 57 -9.81 5.00 -1.39
CA MET A 57 -11.17 4.99 -0.85
C MET A 57 -11.19 4.43 0.58
N ALA A 58 -10.54 3.29 0.81
CA ALA A 58 -10.44 2.67 2.13
C ALA A 58 -9.76 3.56 3.17
N ALA A 59 -8.81 4.42 2.76
CA ALA A 59 -8.15 5.37 3.65
C ALA A 59 -9.13 6.38 4.30
N ARG A 60 -10.28 6.65 3.67
CA ARG A 60 -11.19 7.74 4.09
C ARG A 60 -12.67 7.37 4.15
N GLN A 61 -13.05 6.18 3.68
CA GLN A 61 -14.43 5.69 3.69
C GLN A 61 -14.52 4.42 4.53
N ALA A 62 -15.14 4.51 5.71
CA ALA A 62 -15.17 3.41 6.67
C ALA A 62 -15.78 2.13 6.08
N HIS A 63 -16.89 2.22 5.34
CA HIS A 63 -17.53 1.05 4.75
C HIS A 63 -16.64 0.28 3.75
N VAL A 64 -15.69 0.96 3.09
CA VAL A 64 -14.74 0.35 2.16
C VAL A 64 -13.63 -0.37 2.92
N ALA A 65 -13.06 0.26 3.94
CA ALA A 65 -12.08 -0.37 4.83
C ALA A 65 -12.66 -1.60 5.53
N GLU A 66 -13.90 -1.51 6.00
CA GLU A 66 -14.64 -2.63 6.60
C GLU A 66 -14.89 -3.76 5.59
N ALA A 67 -15.22 -3.46 4.33
CA ALA A 67 -15.35 -4.48 3.28
C ALA A 67 -14.04 -5.22 3.01
N ILE A 68 -12.90 -4.51 3.08
CA ILE A 68 -11.56 -5.13 2.98
C ILE A 68 -11.31 -6.05 4.18
N CYS A 69 -11.68 -5.64 5.40
CA CYS A 69 -11.61 -6.51 6.58
C CYS A 69 -12.52 -7.74 6.45
N ASP A 70 -13.75 -7.58 5.97
CA ASP A 70 -14.68 -8.69 5.75
C ASP A 70 -14.10 -9.74 4.78
N ALA A 71 -13.41 -9.27 3.72
CA ALA A 71 -12.68 -10.18 2.83
C ALA A 71 -11.44 -10.79 3.52
N ALA A 72 -10.67 -9.99 4.26
CA ALA A 72 -9.47 -10.46 4.96
C ALA A 72 -9.76 -11.44 6.10
N ASP A 73 -10.97 -11.44 6.69
CA ASP A 73 -11.39 -12.38 7.72
C ASP A 73 -11.38 -13.84 7.24
N VAL A 74 -11.56 -14.06 5.95
CA VAL A 74 -11.51 -15.39 5.31
C VAL A 74 -10.06 -15.88 5.20
N PHE A 75 -9.11 -14.99 4.90
CA PHE A 75 -7.72 -15.38 4.56
C PHE A 75 -6.74 -15.19 5.71
N ARG A 76 -7.07 -14.33 6.70
CA ARG A 76 -6.30 -14.09 7.94
C ARG A 76 -4.82 -13.72 7.72
N VAL A 77 -4.55 -12.93 6.67
CA VAL A 77 -3.22 -12.37 6.38
C VAL A 77 -3.15 -10.87 6.73
N PRO A 78 -1.96 -10.29 6.93
CA PRO A 78 -1.79 -8.86 7.19
C PRO A 78 -2.35 -7.98 6.06
N ILE A 79 -2.79 -6.77 6.41
CA ILE A 79 -3.36 -5.79 5.49
C ILE A 79 -2.49 -4.53 5.47
N PHE A 80 -2.12 -4.10 4.26
CA PHE A 80 -1.31 -2.91 4.04
C PHE A 80 -2.18 -1.66 4.02
N GLY A 81 -1.63 -0.55 4.53
CA GLY A 81 -2.28 0.75 4.45
C GLY A 81 -1.40 1.89 4.93
N LEU A 82 -2.01 3.08 5.00
CA LEU A 82 -1.35 4.35 5.31
C LEU A 82 -1.58 4.82 6.75
N PRO A 83 -0.53 5.31 7.45
CA PRO A 83 -0.69 5.98 8.73
C PRO A 83 -1.58 7.21 8.64
N GLY A 84 -2.26 7.56 9.73
CA GLY A 84 -3.14 8.72 9.80
C GLY A 84 -4.43 8.58 8.98
N THR A 85 -4.78 7.35 8.57
CA THR A 85 -5.98 7.05 7.78
C THR A 85 -6.87 6.03 8.47
N LEU A 86 -8.05 5.78 7.92
CA LEU A 86 -8.94 4.73 8.43
C LEU A 86 -8.32 3.32 8.36
N HIS A 87 -7.27 3.11 7.57
CA HIS A 87 -6.50 1.86 7.57
C HIS A 87 -5.91 1.56 8.95
N GLU A 88 -5.28 2.55 9.58
CA GLU A 88 -4.58 2.42 10.86
C GLU A 88 -5.55 2.21 12.02
N THR A 89 -6.80 2.66 11.89
CA THR A 89 -7.82 2.52 12.94
C THR A 89 -8.70 1.29 12.76
N ILE A 90 -9.24 1.06 11.56
CA ILE A 90 -10.22 0.00 11.32
C ILE A 90 -9.55 -1.38 11.25
N TYR A 91 -8.41 -1.52 10.56
CA TYR A 91 -7.80 -2.85 10.39
C TYR A 91 -7.40 -3.48 11.73
N PRO A 92 -6.74 -2.76 12.66
CA PRO A 92 -6.43 -3.31 13.99
C PRO A 92 -7.67 -3.49 14.85
N ALA A 93 -8.67 -2.60 14.76
CA ALA A 93 -9.92 -2.74 15.52
C ALA A 93 -10.71 -4.01 15.12
N ARG A 94 -10.57 -4.46 13.87
CA ARG A 94 -11.09 -5.74 13.37
C ARG A 94 -10.18 -6.94 13.68
N GLY A 95 -9.04 -6.72 14.34
CA GLY A 95 -8.11 -7.78 14.74
C GLY A 95 -7.11 -8.21 13.66
N HIS A 96 -6.99 -7.46 12.56
CA HIS A 96 -5.98 -7.73 11.54
C HIS A 96 -4.64 -7.07 11.88
N ARG A 97 -3.54 -7.74 11.51
CA ARG A 97 -2.23 -7.10 11.50
C ARG A 97 -2.18 -6.05 10.41
N TYR A 98 -2.13 -4.78 10.82
CA TYR A 98 -1.86 -3.64 9.96
C TYR A 98 -0.37 -3.57 9.61
N VAL A 99 -0.06 -3.25 8.35
CA VAL A 99 1.30 -3.02 7.84
C VAL A 99 1.36 -1.60 7.29
N ALA A 100 2.10 -0.73 7.96
CA ALA A 100 2.24 0.68 7.59
C ALA A 100 3.22 0.85 6.43
N GLU A 101 2.69 1.25 5.28
CA GLU A 101 3.43 1.38 4.03
C GLU A 101 4.06 2.78 3.85
N TYR A 102 5.29 2.79 3.36
CA TYR A 102 6.01 3.96 2.87
C TYR A 102 6.21 3.86 1.36
N TYR A 103 6.25 4.98 0.65
CA TYR A 103 6.46 5.05 -0.79
C TYR A 103 7.79 5.74 -1.07
N ALA A 104 8.72 5.03 -1.73
CA ALA A 104 10.05 5.55 -2.03
C ALA A 104 10.04 6.58 -3.17
N ASP A 105 9.03 6.52 -4.02
CA ASP A 105 8.97 7.20 -5.32
C ASP A 105 7.74 8.09 -5.49
N LEU A 106 6.96 8.31 -4.42
CA LEU A 106 5.84 9.24 -4.41
C LEU A 106 6.06 10.36 -3.40
N ASP A 107 5.38 11.48 -3.67
CA ASP A 107 5.38 12.64 -2.82
C ASP A 107 4.26 12.60 -1.77
N TYR A 108 4.40 13.45 -0.76
CA TYR A 108 3.49 13.54 0.36
C TYR A 108 3.00 14.97 0.59
N THR A 109 1.73 15.08 0.99
CA THR A 109 1.12 16.32 1.50
C THR A 109 1.59 16.62 2.93
N ASP A 110 1.39 17.86 3.39
CA ASP A 110 1.70 18.26 4.78
C ASP A 110 0.87 17.50 5.83
N ALA A 111 -0.27 16.93 5.42
CA ALA A 111 -1.09 16.06 6.26
C ALA A 111 -0.58 14.60 6.31
N GLY A 112 0.53 14.27 5.64
CA GLY A 112 1.07 12.92 5.57
C GLY A 112 0.38 12.00 4.54
N GLY A 113 -0.60 12.52 3.78
CA GLY A 113 -1.24 11.78 2.69
C GLY A 113 -0.33 11.66 1.47
N VAL A 114 -0.33 10.49 0.84
CA VAL A 114 0.41 10.22 -0.41
C VAL A 114 -0.26 10.93 -1.59
N ILE A 115 0.53 11.59 -2.43
CA ILE A 115 0.10 12.23 -3.67
C ILE A 115 0.23 11.22 -4.79
N ILE A 116 -0.89 10.61 -5.17
CA ILE A 116 -0.94 9.60 -6.23
C ILE A 116 -1.00 10.31 -7.59
N THR A 117 0.01 10.13 -8.42
CA THR A 117 0.02 10.62 -9.81
C THR A 117 -0.28 9.47 -10.79
N ARG A 118 -0.71 9.82 -12.00
CA ARG A 118 -0.87 8.84 -13.09
C ARG A 118 0.45 8.55 -13.81
N GLU A 119 1.29 9.57 -13.91
CA GLU A 119 2.60 9.50 -14.55
C GLU A 119 3.66 9.73 -13.48
N HIS A 120 4.66 8.85 -13.46
CA HIS A 120 5.78 8.94 -12.53
C HIS A 120 6.98 9.53 -13.25
N ALA A 121 7.56 10.58 -12.66
CA ALA A 121 8.86 11.07 -13.09
C ALA A 121 9.96 10.13 -12.56
N PRO A 122 11.14 10.08 -13.22
CA PRO A 122 12.30 9.44 -12.64
C PRO A 122 12.65 10.07 -11.29
N VAL A 123 13.02 9.24 -10.31
CA VAL A 123 13.40 9.68 -8.96
C VAL A 123 14.89 9.44 -8.76
N ASP A 124 15.63 10.38 -8.16
CA ASP A 124 17.05 10.14 -7.83
C ASP A 124 17.18 8.94 -6.86
N PRO A 125 17.88 7.85 -7.25
CA PRO A 125 17.99 6.66 -6.41
C PRO A 125 18.66 6.91 -5.05
N THR A 126 19.61 7.85 -4.99
CA THR A 126 20.32 8.22 -3.76
C THR A 126 19.38 8.96 -2.81
N GLU A 127 18.56 9.86 -3.36
CA GLU A 127 17.55 10.57 -2.59
C GLU A 127 16.47 9.63 -2.07
N ALA A 128 15.91 8.76 -2.92
CA ALA A 128 14.94 7.75 -2.52
C ALA A 128 15.47 6.85 -1.40
N ALA A 129 16.72 6.41 -1.51
CA ALA A 129 17.39 5.62 -0.48
C ALA A 129 17.55 6.39 0.84
N ALA A 130 17.91 7.68 0.79
CA ALA A 130 18.01 8.51 1.99
C ALA A 130 16.66 8.72 2.68
N ARG A 131 15.60 9.02 1.90
CA ARG A 131 14.23 9.14 2.38
C ARG A 131 13.74 7.84 3.05
N CYS A 132 14.01 6.69 2.43
CA CYS A 132 13.66 5.38 3.00
C CYS A 132 14.39 5.09 4.32
N ARG A 133 15.69 5.41 4.44
CA ARG A 133 16.42 5.24 5.71
C ARG A 133 15.80 6.08 6.81
N ARG A 134 15.45 7.33 6.51
CA ARG A 134 14.81 8.23 7.45
C ARG A 134 13.43 7.72 7.88
N ALA A 135 12.62 7.26 6.93
CA ALA A 135 11.32 6.67 7.23
C ALA A 135 11.44 5.45 8.16
N ILE A 136 12.40 4.55 7.91
CA ILE A 136 12.63 3.37 8.77
C ILE A 136 13.11 3.77 10.17
N ALA A 137 14.10 4.66 10.26
CA ALA A 137 14.74 5.02 11.52
C ALA A 137 13.85 5.88 12.41
N GLU A 138 13.12 6.84 11.81
CA GLU A 138 12.41 7.89 12.54
C GLU A 138 10.88 7.74 12.44
N GLY A 139 10.36 6.98 11.47
CA GLY A 139 8.94 7.04 11.11
C GLY A 139 8.54 8.38 10.49
N ARG A 140 9.50 9.10 9.88
CA ARG A 140 9.31 10.46 9.37
C ARG A 140 9.72 10.62 7.91
N GLY A 141 8.99 11.47 7.21
CA GLY A 141 9.22 11.88 5.83
C GLY A 141 9.20 13.40 5.68
N THR A 142 9.38 13.87 4.45
CA THR A 142 9.30 15.30 4.11
C THR A 142 8.21 15.49 3.06
N SER A 143 7.31 16.43 3.29
CA SER A 143 6.27 16.78 2.31
C SER A 143 6.83 17.63 1.16
N ILE A 144 6.00 17.84 0.13
CA ILE A 144 6.33 18.76 -0.98
C ILE A 144 6.59 20.21 -0.56
N ASN A 145 6.09 20.64 0.61
CA ASN A 145 6.30 21.99 1.16
C ASN A 145 7.42 22.02 2.21
N GLY A 146 8.16 20.92 2.40
CA GLY A 146 9.23 20.82 3.39
C GLY A 146 8.75 20.55 4.82
N ALA A 147 7.47 20.25 5.03
CA ALA A 147 6.96 19.89 6.35
C ALA A 147 7.43 18.49 6.77
N ASP A 148 7.64 18.31 8.07
CA ASP A 148 8.14 17.07 8.65
C ASP A 148 6.97 16.18 9.14
N ILE A 149 6.68 15.13 8.36
CA ILE A 149 5.43 14.35 8.43
C ILE A 149 5.65 12.94 8.96
N ILE A 150 4.62 12.35 9.58
CA ILE A 150 4.61 10.94 9.99
C ILE A 150 4.34 10.07 8.75
N VAL A 151 5.10 9.00 8.58
CA VAL A 151 4.96 8.06 7.46
C VAL A 151 5.12 6.61 7.92
N GLY A 152 4.75 5.66 7.03
CA GLY A 152 4.89 4.24 7.31
C GLY A 152 6.35 3.80 7.41
N ARG A 153 6.58 2.62 8.01
CA ARG A 153 7.93 2.07 8.18
C ARG A 153 8.02 0.54 8.13
N ASP A 154 6.89 -0.15 8.00
CA ASP A 154 6.86 -1.62 8.00
C ASP A 154 7.15 -2.19 6.60
N SER A 155 6.86 -1.41 5.56
CA SER A 155 7.11 -1.78 4.17
C SER A 155 7.46 -0.55 3.33
N ILE A 156 8.27 -0.76 2.28
CA ILE A 156 8.61 0.25 1.28
C ILE A 156 8.05 -0.21 -0.07
N CYS A 157 7.16 0.60 -0.62
CA CYS A 157 6.63 0.49 -1.97
C CYS A 157 7.55 1.20 -2.96
N ILE A 158 7.81 0.52 -4.07
CA ILE A 158 8.51 1.04 -5.25
C ILE A 158 7.65 0.65 -6.43
N HIS A 159 7.22 1.60 -7.24
CA HIS A 159 6.38 1.31 -8.37
C HIS A 159 7.21 0.93 -9.59
N SER A 160 6.75 -0.10 -10.31
CA SER A 160 7.42 -0.57 -11.52
C SER A 160 7.22 0.35 -12.74
N ASP A 161 6.22 1.25 -12.69
CA ASP A 161 5.96 2.24 -13.73
C ASP A 161 6.81 3.52 -13.58
N THR A 162 7.58 3.65 -12.49
CA THR A 162 8.64 4.66 -12.37
C THR A 162 9.78 4.36 -13.36
N PRO A 163 10.17 5.26 -14.28
CA PRO A 163 11.07 4.94 -15.39
C PRO A 163 12.41 4.30 -14.99
N ASN A 164 12.94 4.63 -13.81
CA ASN A 164 14.18 4.09 -13.25
C ASN A 164 13.95 3.22 -12.00
N ALA A 165 12.79 2.57 -11.89
CA ALA A 165 12.39 1.76 -10.73
C ALA A 165 13.44 0.74 -10.26
N VAL A 166 14.15 0.09 -11.19
CA VAL A 166 15.20 -0.89 -10.85
C VAL A 166 16.34 -0.22 -10.10
N ALA A 167 16.83 0.93 -10.60
CA ALA A 167 17.90 1.68 -9.94
C ALA A 167 17.48 2.16 -8.55
N VAL A 168 16.22 2.62 -8.41
CA VAL A 168 15.64 3.00 -7.11
C VAL A 168 15.61 1.79 -6.17
N ALA A 169 15.14 0.63 -6.64
CA ALA A 169 15.06 -0.58 -5.83
C ALA A 169 16.43 -1.10 -5.36
N GLU A 170 17.45 -1.06 -6.23
CA GLU A 170 18.82 -1.43 -5.87
C GLU A 170 19.41 -0.48 -4.82
N ALA A 171 19.25 0.83 -5.01
CA ALA A 171 19.74 1.83 -4.07
C ALA A 171 19.06 1.72 -2.70
N VAL A 172 17.73 1.59 -2.67
CA VAL A 172 16.95 1.38 -1.44
C VAL A 172 17.39 0.09 -0.76
N ARG A 173 17.52 -1.02 -1.49
CA ARG A 173 17.95 -2.32 -0.94
C ARG A 173 19.34 -2.23 -0.32
N ALA A 174 20.29 -1.61 -0.99
CA ALA A 174 21.65 -1.41 -0.48
C ALA A 174 21.63 -0.58 0.81
N ALA A 175 20.83 0.49 0.85
CA ALA A 175 20.73 1.39 1.99
C ALA A 175 20.07 0.76 3.23
N ILE A 176 19.14 -0.18 3.07
CA ILE A 176 18.48 -0.85 4.20
C ILE A 176 19.23 -2.11 4.65
N ALA A 177 20.02 -2.73 3.77
CA ALA A 177 20.84 -3.89 4.13
C ALA A 177 21.94 -3.53 5.14
N THR A 178 22.48 -2.32 5.05
CA THR A 178 23.50 -1.78 5.97
C THR A 178 22.91 -1.28 7.29
N ALA A 179 21.59 -1.09 7.37
CA ALA A 179 20.90 -0.57 8.55
C ALA A 179 20.43 -1.66 9.53
N ARG A 180 20.77 -2.94 9.29
CA ARG A 180 20.49 -4.02 10.25
C ARG A 180 21.28 -3.79 11.55
N THR A 181 20.61 -3.21 12.53
CA THR A 181 20.98 -3.23 13.95
C THR A 181 19.98 -4.08 14.70
#